data_AF-A0A935HNI9-F1
#
_entry.id   AF-A0A935HNI9-F1
#
_cell.length_a   1.000
_cell.length_b   1.000
_cell.length_c   1.000
_cell.angle_alpha   90.00
_cell.angle_beta   90.00
_cell.angle_gamma   90.00
#
_symmetry.space_group_name_H-M   'P 1'
#
loop_
_entity.id
_entity.type
_entity.pdbx_description
1 polymer ?
#
loop_
_entity_poly.entity_id
_entity_poly.type
_entity_poly.pdbx_seq_one_letter_code
_entity_poly.pdbx_strand_id
1 'polypeptide(L)'
;MAGAEEILRFFNHSFIISNKEGRNNLVTEADHASEKAILEVIKTNFPGHSILTEETGDLPQESDYKWIVDPIDGTINFAHGIPINCVSIGLEFRGDMIMGMVYNPHLKELFFAEKGKGATLNDKPIKVSSETDVMKSCR
;
A
#
# COMPACT_ATOMS: atom_id res chain seq x y z
N MET A 1 -7.86 -9.10 1.39
CA MET A 1 -7.37 -8.12 0.38
C MET A 1 -6.26 -8.85 -0.34
N ALA A 2 -6.33 -8.95 -1.67
CA ALA A 2 -5.53 -9.91 -2.43
C ALA A 2 -4.02 -9.80 -2.18
N GLY A 3 -3.45 -8.59 -2.24
CA GLY A 3 -2.01 -8.39 -1.94
C GLY A 3 -1.63 -8.74 -0.49
N ALA A 4 -2.50 -8.40 0.45
CA ALA A 4 -2.25 -8.63 1.87
C ALA A 4 -2.31 -10.11 2.28
N GLU A 5 -3.02 -10.94 1.51
CA GLU A 5 -3.03 -12.40 1.68
C GLU A 5 -1.68 -13.01 1.28
N GLU A 6 -1.03 -12.49 0.24
CA GLU A 6 0.32 -12.91 -0.13
C GLU A 6 1.36 -12.50 0.92
N ILE A 7 1.25 -11.31 1.52
CA ILE A 7 2.12 -10.89 2.64
C ILE A 7 2.06 -11.92 3.78
N LEU A 8 0.86 -12.29 4.23
CA LEU A 8 0.69 -13.27 5.31
C LEU A 8 1.20 -14.66 4.95
N ARG A 9 1.04 -15.05 3.68
CA ARG A 9 1.54 -16.31 3.16
C ARG A 9 3.06 -16.36 3.24
N PHE A 10 3.76 -15.36 2.70
CA PHE A 10 5.22 -15.37 2.67
C PHE A 10 5.86 -15.11 4.04
N PHE A 11 5.18 -14.40 4.96
CA PHE A 11 5.72 -14.10 6.29
C PHE A 11 6.08 -15.35 7.13
N ASN A 12 5.39 -16.48 6.92
CA ASN A 12 5.64 -17.74 7.64
C ASN A 12 6.48 -18.76 6.85
N HIS A 13 7.01 -18.36 5.69
CA HIS A 13 7.74 -19.24 4.79
C HIS A 13 9.11 -18.65 4.41
N SER A 14 9.99 -19.51 3.93
CA SER A 14 11.25 -19.06 3.33
C SER A 14 10.95 -18.38 2.00
N PHE A 15 11.47 -17.17 1.80
CA PHE A 15 11.40 -16.42 0.55
C PHE A 15 12.79 -15.97 0.12
N ILE A 16 12.91 -15.66 -1.17
CA ILE A 16 14.15 -15.08 -1.71
C ILE A 16 14.09 -13.56 -1.55
N ILE A 17 15.19 -13.00 -1.05
CA ILE A 17 15.42 -11.57 -0.96
C ILE A 17 16.39 -11.18 -2.08
N SER A 18 16.01 -10.22 -2.90
CA SER A 18 16.85 -9.59 -3.91
C SER A 18 17.06 -8.11 -3.59
N ASN A 19 18.10 -7.52 -4.17
CA ASN A 19 18.35 -6.07 -4.07
C ASN A 19 18.07 -5.43 -5.43
N LYS A 20 17.27 -4.37 -5.44
CA LYS A 20 17.15 -3.48 -6.59
C LYS A 20 18.35 -2.53 -6.69
N GLU A 21 18.52 -1.90 -7.85
CA GLU A 21 19.51 -0.83 -8.01
C GLU A 21 19.18 0.36 -7.09
N GLY A 22 20.10 0.68 -6.19
CA GLY A 22 19.92 1.72 -5.17
C GLY A 22 20.45 1.24 -3.81
N ARG A 23 20.94 2.16 -2.97
CA ARG A 23 21.36 1.78 -1.62
C ARG A 23 20.14 1.39 -0.79
N ASN A 24 20.14 0.18 -0.25
CA ASN A 24 19.18 -0.31 0.75
C ASN A 24 17.77 -0.62 0.24
N ASN A 25 17.63 -0.96 -1.05
CA ASN A 25 16.34 -1.29 -1.66
C ASN A 25 16.17 -2.81 -1.78
N LEU A 26 15.67 -3.42 -0.70
CA LEU A 26 15.33 -4.85 -0.65
C LEU A 26 13.99 -5.05 -1.34
N VAL A 27 13.89 -6.07 -2.18
CA VAL A 27 12.63 -6.56 -2.74
C VAL A 27 12.56 -8.07 -2.52
N THR A 28 11.37 -8.59 -2.26
CA THR A 28 11.15 -10.01 -1.99
C THR A 28 10.18 -10.61 -3.00
N GLU A 29 10.13 -11.94 -3.07
CA GLU A 29 9.10 -12.64 -3.86
C GLU A 29 7.67 -12.26 -3.44
N ALA A 30 7.49 -11.86 -2.17
CA ALA A 30 6.21 -11.40 -1.66
C ALA A 30 5.77 -10.07 -2.29
N ASP A 31 6.71 -9.15 -2.57
CA ASP A 31 6.41 -7.86 -3.21
C ASP A 31 5.82 -8.10 -4.60
N HIS A 32 6.48 -8.93 -5.42
CA HIS A 32 6.00 -9.30 -6.76
C HIS A 32 4.67 -10.07 -6.74
N ALA A 33 4.48 -10.98 -5.78
CA ALA A 33 3.24 -11.73 -5.65
C ALA A 33 2.07 -10.82 -5.22
N SER A 34 2.31 -9.94 -4.24
CA SER A 34 1.33 -8.96 -3.75
C SER A 34 0.95 -7.98 -4.86
N GLU A 35 1.93 -7.44 -5.58
CA GLU A 35 1.72 -6.55 -6.72
C GLU A 35 0.83 -7.21 -7.78
N LYS A 36 1.21 -8.43 -8.22
CA LYS A 36 0.45 -9.15 -9.25
C LYS A 36 -1.00 -9.35 -8.84
N ALA A 37 -1.25 -9.74 -7.59
CA ALA A 37 -2.59 -9.94 -7.07
C ALA A 37 -3.42 -8.65 -7.04
N ILE A 38 -2.81 -7.52 -6.64
CA ILE A 38 -3.47 -6.21 -6.64
C ILE A 38 -3.77 -5.75 -8.07
N LEU A 39 -2.78 -5.85 -8.97
CA LEU A 39 -2.93 -5.46 -10.37
C LEU A 39 -4.02 -6.26 -11.08
N GLU A 40 -4.13 -7.56 -10.82
CA GLU A 40 -5.16 -8.42 -11.40
C GLU A 40 -6.57 -7.98 -10.96
N VAL A 41 -6.74 -7.65 -9.68
CA VAL A 41 -8.01 -7.13 -9.15
C VAL A 41 -8.35 -5.78 -9.79
N ILE A 42 -7.40 -4.86 -9.87
CA ILE A 42 -7.64 -3.53 -10.47
C ILE A 42 -7.96 -3.67 -11.96
N LYS A 43 -7.18 -4.42 -12.72
CA LYS A 43 -7.39 -4.59 -14.18
C LYS A 43 -8.71 -5.30 -14.49
N THR A 44 -9.13 -6.25 -13.65
CA THR A 44 -10.40 -6.95 -13.82
C THR A 44 -11.60 -6.02 -13.61
N ASN A 45 -11.55 -5.17 -12.58
CA ASN A 45 -12.69 -4.30 -12.23
C ASN A 45 -12.66 -2.95 -12.97
N PHE A 46 -11.47 -2.47 -13.32
CA PHE A 46 -11.21 -1.15 -13.90
C PHE A 46 -10.19 -1.24 -15.06
N PRO A 47 -10.50 -1.97 -16.14
CA PRO A 47 -9.55 -2.26 -17.22
C PRO A 47 -9.02 -1.02 -17.95
N GLY A 48 -9.76 0.09 -17.90
CA GLY A 48 -9.40 1.36 -18.52
C GLY A 48 -8.73 2.36 -17.59
N HIS A 49 -8.33 2.01 -16.37
CA HIS A 49 -7.64 2.94 -15.45
C HIS A 49 -6.12 2.84 -15.62
N SER A 50 -5.42 3.97 -15.45
CA SER A 50 -3.95 3.97 -15.36
C SER A 50 -3.52 3.39 -14.02
N ILE A 51 -2.33 2.77 -13.96
CA ILE A 51 -1.79 2.23 -12.72
C ILE A 51 -0.31 2.57 -12.62
N LEU A 52 0.12 3.10 -11.48
CA LEU A 52 1.51 3.31 -11.10
C LEU A 52 1.85 2.41 -9.93
N THR A 53 2.92 1.64 -10.07
CA THR A 53 3.39 0.70 -9.04
C THR A 53 4.88 0.91 -8.78
N GLU A 54 5.35 0.63 -7.56
CA GLU A 54 6.79 0.70 -7.24
C GLU A 54 7.60 -0.37 -8.01
N GLU A 55 6.99 -1.54 -8.24
CA GLU A 55 7.67 -2.72 -8.76
C GLU A 55 7.71 -2.77 -10.30
N THR A 56 6.55 -2.63 -10.95
CA THR A 56 6.43 -2.64 -12.41
C THR A 56 6.59 -1.24 -13.03
N GLY A 57 6.42 -0.17 -12.25
CA GLY A 57 6.44 1.21 -12.74
C GLY A 57 5.08 1.67 -13.28
N ASP A 58 5.11 2.58 -14.26
CA ASP A 58 3.91 3.19 -14.84
C ASP A 58 3.29 2.31 -15.94
N LEU A 59 2.00 2.02 -15.80
CA LEU A 59 1.13 1.34 -16.75
C LEU A 59 0.07 2.34 -17.22
N PRO A 60 0.42 3.25 -18.15
CA PRO A 60 -0.46 4.32 -18.57
C PRO A 60 -1.62 3.79 -19.42
N GLN A 61 -2.78 4.40 -19.23
CA GLN A 61 -3.99 4.24 -20.06
C GLN A 61 -4.57 5.63 -20.35
N GLU A 62 -5.37 5.76 -21.41
CA GLU A 62 -6.18 6.96 -21.64
C GLU A 62 -7.34 7.00 -20.63
N SER A 63 -7.04 7.49 -19.42
CA SER A 63 -7.95 7.50 -18.30
C SER A 63 -7.79 8.74 -17.45
N ASP A 64 -8.91 9.28 -16.98
CA ASP A 64 -8.91 10.29 -15.92
C ASP A 64 -8.51 9.68 -14.56
N TYR A 65 -8.56 8.36 -14.41
CA TYR A 65 -8.26 7.66 -13.16
C TYR A 65 -6.87 7.03 -13.18
N LYS A 66 -6.13 7.19 -12.07
CA LYS A 66 -4.84 6.56 -11.85
C LYS A 66 -4.76 5.92 -10.46
N TRP A 67 -4.49 4.62 -10.43
CA TRP A 67 -4.18 3.90 -9.20
C TRP A 67 -2.70 4.04 -8.89
N ILE A 68 -2.37 4.33 -7.64
CA ILE A 68 -0.99 4.33 -7.15
C ILE A 68 -0.89 3.22 -6.11
N VAL A 69 -0.01 2.25 -6.32
CA VAL A 69 0.05 1.03 -5.50
C VAL A 69 1.47 0.82 -5.01
N ASP A 70 1.60 0.64 -3.70
CA ASP A 70 2.76 0.07 -3.06
C ASP A 70 2.34 -1.29 -2.45
N PRO A 71 2.83 -2.41 -3.02
CA PRO A 71 2.41 -3.74 -2.62
C PRO A 71 2.87 -4.13 -1.21
N ILE A 72 4.01 -3.61 -0.74
CA ILE A 72 4.56 -3.83 0.61
C ILE A 72 5.38 -2.60 1.03
N ASP A 73 4.73 -1.64 1.67
CA ASP A 73 5.42 -0.55 2.36
C ASP A 73 6.07 -1.11 3.64
N GLY A 74 7.38 -0.96 3.75
CA GLY A 74 8.19 -1.55 4.81
C GLY A 74 8.84 -2.88 4.46
N THR A 75 9.28 -3.09 3.21
CA THR A 75 9.96 -4.32 2.76
C THR A 75 11.15 -4.73 3.63
N ILE A 76 11.88 -3.78 4.22
CA ILE A 76 12.95 -4.07 5.20
C ILE A 76 12.37 -4.73 6.46
N ASN A 77 11.28 -4.19 7.02
CA ASN A 77 10.61 -4.79 8.17
C ASN A 77 10.10 -6.19 7.83
N PHE A 78 9.49 -6.34 6.65
CA PHE A 78 9.04 -7.64 6.15
C PHE A 78 10.18 -8.65 6.04
N ALA A 79 11.31 -8.28 5.42
CA ALA A 79 12.49 -9.12 5.26
C ALA A 79 13.11 -9.57 6.61
N HIS A 80 12.96 -8.76 7.66
CA HIS A 80 13.40 -9.08 9.01
C HIS A 80 12.33 -9.76 9.87
N GLY A 81 11.14 -10.08 9.33
CA GLY A 81 10.05 -10.71 10.08
C GLY A 81 9.40 -9.78 11.10
N ILE A 82 9.49 -8.47 10.91
CA ILE A 82 8.84 -7.46 11.74
C ILE A 82 7.44 -7.17 11.16
N PRO A 83 6.35 -7.33 11.93
CA PRO A 83 4.97 -7.19 11.45
C PRO A 83 4.52 -5.72 11.28
N ILE A 84 5.45 -4.84 10.93
CA ILE A 84 5.22 -3.42 10.64
C ILE A 84 5.45 -3.23 9.14
N ASN A 85 4.53 -3.78 8.37
CA ASN A 85 4.46 -3.68 6.92
C ASN A 85 2.99 -3.56 6.51
N CYS A 86 2.72 -2.92 5.38
CA CYS A 86 1.35 -2.71 4.92
C CYS A 86 1.27 -2.63 3.39
N VAL A 87 0.07 -2.85 2.86
CA VAL A 87 -0.27 -2.54 1.47
C VAL A 87 -0.82 -1.11 1.43
N SER A 88 -0.31 -0.27 0.54
CA SER A 88 -0.82 1.09 0.33
C SER A 88 -1.38 1.25 -1.08
N ILE A 89 -2.60 1.81 -1.18
CA ILE A 89 -3.27 2.06 -2.45
C ILE A 89 -3.89 3.45 -2.43
N GLY A 90 -3.52 4.29 -3.38
CA GLY A 90 -4.15 5.57 -3.69
C GLY A 90 -4.94 5.51 -5.00
N LEU A 91 -5.97 6.33 -5.11
CA LEU A 91 -6.68 6.60 -6.36
C LEU A 91 -6.69 8.10 -6.62
N GLU A 92 -6.18 8.48 -7.77
CA GLU A 92 -6.24 9.84 -8.30
C GLU A 92 -7.30 9.94 -9.40
N PHE A 93 -7.94 11.10 -9.46
CA PHE A 93 -8.79 11.53 -10.57
C PHE A 93 -8.28 12.86 -11.10
N ARG A 94 -7.80 12.90 -12.35
CA ARG A 94 -7.22 14.09 -13.00
C ARG A 94 -6.12 14.77 -12.18
N GLY A 95 -5.30 13.97 -11.49
CA GLY A 95 -4.19 14.43 -10.65
C GLY A 95 -4.58 14.82 -9.22
N ASP A 96 -5.86 14.76 -8.87
CA ASP A 96 -6.32 14.94 -7.49
C ASP A 96 -6.47 13.59 -6.79
N MET A 97 -5.83 13.41 -5.64
CA MET A 97 -6.04 12.24 -4.78
C MET A 97 -7.49 12.25 -4.25
N ILE A 98 -8.29 11.25 -4.65
CA ILE A 98 -9.70 11.13 -4.26
C ILE A 98 -9.93 10.07 -3.19
N MET A 99 -9.12 9.02 -3.14
CA MET A 99 -9.19 7.96 -2.13
C MET A 99 -7.80 7.42 -1.81
N GLY A 100 -7.64 6.91 -0.60
CA GLY A 100 -6.44 6.18 -0.18
C GLY A 100 -6.77 5.14 0.86
N MET A 101 -6.06 4.02 0.82
CA MET A 101 -6.10 2.99 1.86
C MET A 101 -4.70 2.53 2.21
N VAL A 102 -4.48 2.24 3.49
CA VAL A 102 -3.30 1.56 3.99
C VAL A 102 -3.77 0.40 4.85
N TYR A 103 -3.36 -0.81 4.52
CA TYR A 103 -3.78 -2.01 5.22
C TYR A 103 -2.59 -2.79 5.76
N ASN A 104 -2.48 -2.89 7.09
CA ASN A 104 -1.54 -3.79 7.74
C ASN A 104 -2.24 -5.14 8.02
N PRO A 105 -1.86 -6.24 7.34
CA PRO A 105 -2.52 -7.53 7.53
C PRO A 105 -2.20 -8.19 8.87
N HIS A 106 -1.06 -7.90 9.47
CA HIS A 106 -0.66 -8.46 10.76
C HIS A 106 -1.46 -7.86 11.92
N LEU A 107 -1.64 -6.54 11.89
CA LEU A 107 -2.39 -5.80 12.90
C LEU A 107 -3.90 -5.77 12.60
N LYS A 108 -4.31 -6.16 11.38
CA LYS A 108 -5.68 -6.03 10.88
C LYS A 108 -6.17 -4.58 10.99
N GLU A 109 -5.32 -3.66 10.59
CA GLU A 109 -5.58 -2.23 10.61
C GLU A 109 -5.77 -1.73 9.18
N LEU A 110 -6.99 -1.34 8.86
CA LEU A 110 -7.35 -0.69 7.61
C LEU A 110 -7.55 0.80 7.87
N PHE A 111 -6.56 1.59 7.47
CA PHE A 111 -6.70 3.03 7.33
C PHE A 111 -7.33 3.30 5.96
N PHE A 112 -8.41 4.06 5.93
CA PHE A 112 -9.08 4.44 4.70
C PHE A 112 -9.46 5.91 4.77
N ALA A 113 -9.28 6.63 3.66
CA ALA A 113 -9.68 8.01 3.53
C ALA A 113 -10.27 8.27 2.15
N GLU A 114 -11.30 9.12 2.11
CA GLU A 114 -11.92 9.59 0.88
C GLU A 114 -12.10 11.12 0.96
N LYS A 115 -11.75 11.80 -0.13
CA LYS A 115 -11.84 13.26 -0.25
C LYS A 115 -13.28 13.70 0.04
N GLY A 116 -13.45 14.52 1.08
CA GLY A 116 -14.75 15.02 1.52
C GLY A 116 -15.53 14.12 2.50
N LYS A 117 -15.07 12.88 2.77
CA LYS A 117 -15.71 11.97 3.74
C LYS A 117 -14.91 11.75 5.02
N GLY A 118 -13.65 12.19 5.05
CA GLY A 118 -12.77 12.04 6.20
C GLY A 118 -11.94 10.75 6.13
N ALA A 119 -11.44 10.31 7.28
CA ALA A 119 -10.60 9.13 7.42
C ALA A 119 -11.12 8.20 8.52
N THR A 120 -10.89 6.90 8.35
CA THR A 120 -11.30 5.83 9.27
C THR A 120 -10.15 4.85 9.52
N LEU A 121 -10.11 4.28 10.72
CA LEU A 121 -9.34 3.08 11.07
C LEU A 121 -10.33 1.97 11.41
N ASN A 122 -10.36 0.89 10.64
CA ASN A 122 -11.30 -0.22 10.82
C ASN A 122 -12.75 0.27 10.96
N ASP A 123 -13.19 1.08 9.97
CA ASP A 123 -14.51 1.73 9.88
C ASP A 123 -14.82 2.75 10.99
N LYS A 124 -13.91 2.98 11.94
CA LYS A 124 -14.07 3.99 12.99
C LYS A 124 -13.43 5.30 12.56
N PRO A 125 -14.15 6.44 12.59
CA PRO A 125 -13.58 7.74 12.23
C PRO A 125 -12.35 8.07 13.08
N ILE A 126 -11.30 8.57 12.43
CA ILE A 126 -10.07 9.03 13.08
C ILE A 126 -9.87 10.52 12.84
N LYS A 127 -9.14 11.16 13.74
CA LYS A 127 -8.75 12.56 13.67
C LYS A 127 -7.31 12.69 14.12
N VAL A 128 -6.61 13.68 13.58
CA VAL A 128 -5.29 14.06 14.06
C VAL A 128 -5.37 14.56 15.50
N SER A 129 -4.24 14.51 16.20
CA SER A 129 -4.14 15.13 17.53
C SER A 129 -4.38 16.64 17.44
N SER A 130 -4.92 17.25 18.49
CA SER A 130 -5.03 18.70 18.60
C SER A 130 -3.74 19.36 19.09
N GLU A 131 -2.69 18.58 19.34
CA GLU A 131 -1.43 19.08 19.86
C GLU A 131 -0.66 19.77 18.73
N THR A 132 -0.42 21.05 18.90
CA THR A 132 0.31 21.89 17.93
C THR A 132 1.78 22.06 18.33
N ASP A 133 2.15 21.69 19.56
CA ASP A 133 3.52 21.70 20.05
C ASP A 133 4.21 20.37 19.73
N VAL A 134 5.16 20.40 18.78
CA VAL A 134 5.94 19.24 18.36
C VAL A 134 6.64 18.55 19.54
N MET A 135 7.03 19.31 20.58
CA MET A 135 7.69 18.72 21.75
C MET A 135 6.74 17.89 22.63
N LYS A 136 5.42 18.00 22.41
CA LYS A 136 4.38 17.28 23.16
C LYS A 136 3.59 16.31 22.29
N SER A 137 3.81 16.29 20.98
CA SER A 137 3.03 15.49 20.03
C SER A 137 3.28 13.98 20.11
N CYS A 138 4.38 13.56 20.74
CA CYS A 138 4.68 12.15 21.02
C CYS A 138 4.46 11.86 22.51
N ARG A 139 3.23 11.56 22.91
CA ARG A 139 2.89 11.01 24.23
C ARG A 139 1.99 9.81 24.11
#